data_AF-A0A3R5W056-F1
#
_entry.id   AF-A0A3R5W056-F1
#
_cell.length_a   1.000
_cell.length_b   1.000
_cell.length_c   1.000
_cell.angle_alpha   90.00
_cell.angle_beta   90.00
_cell.angle_gamma   90.00
#
_symmetry.space_group_name_H-M   'P 1'
#
loop_
_entity.id
_entity.type
_entity.pdbx_description
1 polymer ?
#
loop_
_entity_poly.entity_id
_entity_poly.type
_entity_poly.pdbx_seq_one_letter_code
_entity_poly.pdbx_strand_id
1 'polypeptide(L)'
;MKKFDDDLEFESLNDEPRDTRFILPIIVVAVLLVIVIVALVLLGKNKDTSADLMSTEQSETTETETQTTEVIGNIATTESTEEVEADDPQNGNMGTDTGASVDVTALLSAGNVAESGETTFGIDVARYQGTIDWSQVAASGVQFAMIRVGYRTQKTGEIVADTNAKYNMQEAQANGIKIGVYFFSTAVTEDEAVQEADWVADYISQYQITYPVAFNCEGFENADSRQYAMTQSERTDMAIAFLNEIYNRGYTPMFYAAKNEMLGDAKWDTSRIEKTYKIWVSQYPSVPYPQTAQSDYTGTHAMWQYTNQGTVAGISKPVDVDIAYFGYAGTADAKSDVTPETVGADAEALMNFSDVNETVTAKQSTNLRNIPSQGSDATVVATLQNGETATRTGVSSSGWSRVSYNGQTLYAVSSYLTTDLGYTAPAANTAAETTTTDGSGSGDGLKTKFTACNDVVTAKIEVNLRTLPSVTNPDAAVVAVLKNGETVTRTGINTDYGWSRVDYNGQTLYCVSSYLTSAQ
;
A
#
# COMPACT_ATOMS: atom_id res chain seq x y z
N MET A 1 -58.51 -10.69 -16.19
CA MET A 1 -59.21 -11.02 -17.46
C MET A 1 -59.29 -9.72 -18.27
N LYS A 2 -58.74 -9.74 -19.51
CA LYS A 2 -58.63 -8.66 -20.52
C LYS A 2 -57.63 -7.52 -20.20
N LYS A 3 -56.79 -7.03 -21.12
CA LYS A 3 -56.30 -7.49 -22.45
C LYS A 3 -55.17 -6.50 -22.83
N PHE A 4 -54.17 -6.98 -23.57
CA PHE A 4 -53.18 -6.17 -24.30
C PHE A 4 -53.85 -5.30 -25.36
N ASP A 5 -53.24 -4.14 -25.68
CA ASP A 5 -53.04 -3.70 -27.07
C ASP A 5 -51.77 -2.83 -27.15
N ASP A 6 -50.88 -3.26 -28.04
CA ASP A 6 -49.81 -2.48 -28.66
C ASP A 6 -50.44 -1.49 -29.65
N ASP A 7 -49.88 -0.30 -29.79
CA ASP A 7 -49.89 0.43 -31.06
C ASP A 7 -48.62 1.28 -31.19
N LEU A 8 -47.78 0.84 -32.13
CA LEU A 8 -46.64 1.54 -32.70
C LEU A 8 -47.16 2.41 -33.85
N GLU A 9 -47.01 3.72 -33.77
CA GLU A 9 -47.07 4.61 -34.94
C GLU A 9 -45.68 5.18 -35.26
N PHE A 10 -45.24 4.92 -36.49
CA PHE A 10 -44.05 5.43 -37.15
C PHE A 10 -44.54 6.35 -38.29
N GLU A 11 -44.36 7.66 -38.15
CA GLU A 11 -44.43 8.70 -39.20
C GLU A 11 -43.78 9.95 -38.60
N SER A 12 -42.94 10.76 -39.25
CA SER A 12 -42.39 10.81 -40.61
C SER A 12 -41.12 11.69 -40.53
N LEU A 13 -40.10 11.35 -41.33
CA LEU A 13 -38.90 12.16 -41.52
C LEU A 13 -39.25 13.39 -42.35
N ASN A 14 -39.01 14.58 -41.81
CA ASN A 14 -39.00 15.82 -42.60
C ASN A 14 -37.72 16.61 -42.32
N ASP A 15 -37.09 17.01 -43.42
CA ASP A 15 -35.84 17.74 -43.57
C ASP A 15 -35.66 18.92 -42.61
N GLU A 16 -34.55 18.91 -41.86
CA GLU A 16 -33.97 20.11 -41.24
C GLU A 16 -32.52 20.32 -41.73
N PRO A 17 -32.03 21.57 -41.78
CA PRO A 17 -30.88 21.96 -42.59
C PRO A 17 -29.58 21.39 -42.04
N ARG A 18 -28.68 20.91 -42.92
CA ARG A 18 -27.35 20.41 -42.56
C ARG A 18 -26.61 21.44 -41.69
N ASP A 19 -26.40 21.06 -40.43
CA ASP A 19 -25.68 21.85 -39.43
C ASP A 19 -24.19 21.94 -39.81
N THR A 20 -23.76 23.11 -40.26
CA THR A 20 -22.38 23.43 -40.65
C THR A 20 -21.39 23.37 -39.49
N ARG A 21 -21.85 23.15 -38.24
CA ARG A 21 -21.00 23.05 -37.04
C ARG A 21 -20.11 21.80 -36.98
N PHE A 22 -20.38 20.77 -37.77
CA PHE A 22 -19.54 19.56 -37.84
C PHE A 22 -18.54 19.53 -39.00
N ILE A 23 -18.68 20.43 -39.98
CA ILE A 23 -17.77 20.46 -41.15
C ILE A 23 -16.46 21.20 -40.80
N LEU A 24 -16.53 22.26 -39.98
CA LEU A 24 -15.34 22.99 -39.53
C LEU A 24 -14.33 22.12 -38.76
N PRO A 25 -14.71 21.34 -37.72
CA PRO A 25 -13.75 20.51 -36.99
C PRO A 25 -13.15 19.39 -37.85
N ILE A 26 -13.89 18.84 -38.81
CA ILE A 26 -13.38 17.80 -39.73
C ILE A 26 -12.33 18.39 -40.70
N ILE A 27 -12.53 19.61 -41.19
CA ILE A 27 -11.55 20.32 -42.03
C ILE A 27 -10.30 20.65 -41.22
N VAL A 28 -10.43 21.08 -39.96
CA VAL A 28 -9.28 21.37 -39.08
C VAL A 28 -8.45 20.11 -38.80
N VAL A 29 -9.08 18.98 -38.52
CA VAL A 29 -8.40 17.69 -38.32
C VAL A 29 -7.70 17.22 -39.61
N ALA A 30 -8.33 17.38 -40.76
CA ALA A 30 -7.73 17.02 -42.05
C ALA A 30 -6.51 17.90 -42.39
N VAL A 31 -6.57 19.21 -42.11
CA VAL A 31 -5.45 20.14 -42.31
C VAL A 31 -4.29 19.82 -41.36
N LEU A 32 -4.58 19.51 -40.09
CA LEU A 32 -3.55 19.10 -39.12
C LEU A 32 -2.86 17.79 -39.53
N LEU A 33 -3.60 16.81 -40.04
CA LEU A 33 -3.04 15.56 -40.57
C LEU A 33 -2.12 15.79 -41.77
N VAL A 34 -2.47 16.69 -42.68
CA VAL A 34 -1.62 17.05 -43.84
C VAL A 34 -0.34 17.75 -43.36
N ILE A 35 -0.43 18.64 -42.38
CA ILE A 35 0.75 19.33 -41.81
C ILE A 35 1.71 18.33 -41.14
N VAL A 36 1.18 17.35 -40.39
CA VAL A 36 1.99 16.30 -39.75
C VAL A 36 2.67 15.40 -40.79
N ILE A 37 1.97 15.03 -41.87
CA ILE A 37 2.55 14.23 -42.95
C ILE A 37 3.66 15.00 -43.68
N VAL A 38 3.46 16.29 -43.95
CA VAL A 38 4.49 17.15 -44.58
C VAL A 38 5.69 17.32 -43.65
N ALA A 39 5.50 17.49 -42.34
CA ALA A 39 6.58 17.56 -41.36
C ALA A 39 7.39 16.26 -41.30
N LEU A 40 6.73 15.09 -41.33
CA LEU A 40 7.41 13.79 -41.34
C LEU A 40 8.21 13.55 -42.64
N VAL A 41 7.70 14.00 -43.78
CA VAL A 41 8.41 13.91 -45.08
C VAL A 41 9.63 14.85 -45.12
N LEU A 42 9.55 16.01 -44.47
CA LEU A 42 10.67 16.96 -44.36
C LEU A 42 11.74 16.49 -43.35
N LEU A 43 11.32 15.86 -42.25
CA LEU A 43 12.21 15.29 -41.23
C LEU A 43 12.90 14.00 -41.71
N GLY A 44 12.27 13.24 -42.61
CA GLY A 44 12.84 12.01 -43.18
C GLY A 44 13.94 12.22 -44.23
N LYS A 45 14.31 13.46 -44.57
CA LYS A 45 15.28 13.75 -45.64
C LYS A 45 16.72 14.00 -45.17
N ASN A 46 17.00 14.05 -43.86
CA ASN A 46 18.33 14.29 -43.33
C ASN A 46 18.79 13.17 -42.38
N LYS A 47 19.31 12.08 -42.95
CA LYS A 47 20.45 11.33 -42.39
C LYS A 47 20.84 10.20 -43.34
N ASP A 48 21.95 10.41 -44.04
CA ASP A 48 22.76 9.33 -44.62
C ASP A 48 24.24 9.67 -44.45
N THR A 49 25.02 8.63 -44.11
CA THR A 49 26.45 8.40 -44.38
C THR A 49 27.44 8.37 -43.19
N SER A 50 27.79 7.12 -42.80
CA SER A 50 29.12 6.49 -42.56
C SER A 50 30.11 7.13 -41.55
N ALA A 51 30.54 6.49 -40.46
CA ALA A 51 31.35 5.25 -40.26
C ALA A 51 32.89 5.47 -40.25
N ASP A 52 33.46 5.13 -39.07
CA ASP A 52 34.74 4.47 -38.78
C ASP A 52 36.10 5.23 -38.88
N LEU A 53 36.88 5.21 -37.78
CA LEU A 53 38.23 4.65 -37.69
C LEU A 53 38.91 4.88 -36.31
N MET A 54 39.62 3.85 -35.85
CA MET A 54 40.43 3.76 -34.63
C MET A 54 41.76 4.54 -34.69
N SER A 55 42.29 4.94 -33.52
CA SER A 55 43.58 4.50 -32.91
C SER A 55 44.39 5.61 -32.19
N THR A 56 44.68 5.34 -30.90
CA THR A 56 45.92 5.50 -30.09
C THR A 56 46.68 6.83 -29.86
N GLU A 57 47.25 6.88 -28.63
CA GLU A 57 48.29 7.74 -28.01
C GLU A 57 47.74 8.87 -27.10
N GLN A 58 47.79 8.76 -25.76
CA GLN A 58 48.89 8.73 -24.77
C GLN A 58 49.38 10.13 -24.31
N SER A 59 49.41 10.28 -22.99
CA SER A 59 50.24 11.14 -22.12
C SER A 59 49.72 12.50 -21.63
N GLU A 60 49.56 12.52 -20.29
CA GLU A 60 50.15 13.47 -19.32
C GLU A 60 49.52 14.85 -19.06
N THR A 61 49.05 14.98 -17.81
CA THR A 61 49.27 16.08 -16.83
C THR A 61 48.75 17.47 -17.21
N THR A 62 48.03 18.23 -16.37
CA THR A 62 48.44 18.75 -15.05
C THR A 62 47.25 19.51 -14.42
N GLU A 63 47.06 19.33 -13.10
CA GLU A 63 46.62 20.23 -12.00
C GLU A 63 45.64 21.41 -12.29
N THR A 64 44.51 21.51 -11.55
CA THR A 64 44.28 22.29 -10.29
C THR A 64 44.36 23.82 -10.55
N GLU A 65 43.46 24.74 -10.17
CA GLU A 65 42.68 25.07 -8.96
C GLU A 65 41.47 25.94 -9.40
N THR A 66 40.25 25.78 -8.89
CA THR A 66 39.71 26.32 -7.63
C THR A 66 39.85 27.84 -7.41
N GLN A 67 38.72 28.55 -7.40
CA GLN A 67 38.25 29.50 -6.35
C GLN A 67 37.17 30.42 -6.96
N THR A 68 35.89 30.22 -6.65
CA THR A 68 35.12 30.86 -5.55
C THR A 68 35.22 32.38 -5.51
N THR A 69 34.11 33.07 -5.78
CA THR A 69 33.58 34.10 -4.85
C THR A 69 32.09 34.33 -5.13
N GLU A 70 31.26 34.06 -4.12
CA GLU A 70 29.91 34.63 -3.97
C GLU A 70 30.00 36.15 -3.77
N VAL A 71 28.90 36.88 -4.01
CA VAL A 71 28.19 37.68 -2.99
C VAL A 71 27.17 38.61 -3.67
N ILE A 72 25.90 38.30 -3.42
CA ILE A 72 24.77 39.16 -3.02
C ILE A 72 24.72 40.61 -3.53
N GLY A 73 23.58 40.98 -4.13
CA GLY A 73 23.13 42.37 -4.16
C GLY A 73 21.84 42.61 -4.94
N ASN A 74 20.70 42.54 -4.25
CA ASN A 74 19.41 43.07 -4.72
C ASN A 74 19.55 44.51 -5.24
N ILE A 75 19.00 44.80 -6.42
CA ILE A 75 18.69 46.18 -6.83
C ILE A 75 17.28 46.21 -7.43
N ALA A 76 16.43 46.97 -6.75
CA ALA A 76 15.11 47.37 -7.21
C ALA A 76 15.22 48.49 -8.26
N THR A 77 14.41 48.33 -9.31
CA THR A 77 13.78 49.34 -10.18
C THR A 77 14.36 50.74 -10.25
N THR A 78 14.81 51.12 -11.45
CA THR A 78 14.86 52.51 -11.93
C THR A 78 14.38 52.55 -13.38
N GLU A 79 13.45 53.45 -13.67
CA GLU A 79 12.94 53.77 -15.01
C GLU A 79 13.96 54.55 -15.85
N SER A 80 13.68 54.57 -17.16
CA SER A 80 14.30 55.35 -18.26
C SER A 80 15.55 54.69 -18.85
N THR A 81 15.74 54.57 -20.18
CA THR A 81 15.26 55.34 -21.33
C THR A 81 15.36 54.46 -22.58
N GLU A 82 14.50 54.72 -23.56
CA GLU A 82 14.51 54.15 -24.91
C GLU A 82 15.88 54.30 -25.60
N GLU A 83 16.48 53.18 -26.03
CA GLU A 83 17.40 53.15 -27.16
C GLU A 83 16.71 52.48 -28.35
N VAL A 84 16.80 53.16 -29.49
CA VAL A 84 16.12 52.84 -30.74
C VAL A 84 16.97 51.85 -31.50
N GLU A 85 16.69 50.55 -31.39
CA GLU A 85 17.25 49.50 -32.26
C GLU A 85 16.52 49.54 -33.62
N ALA A 86 17.04 50.37 -34.52
CA ALA A 86 16.55 50.49 -35.89
C ALA A 86 17.38 49.61 -36.83
N ASP A 87 17.09 48.30 -36.88
CA ASP A 87 17.10 47.45 -38.10
C ASP A 87 16.67 45.97 -37.82
N ASP A 88 15.67 45.73 -36.97
CA ASP A 88 15.13 44.37 -36.78
C ASP A 88 14.10 44.04 -37.89
N PRO A 89 14.38 43.10 -38.81
CA PRO A 89 13.43 42.69 -39.85
C PRO A 89 12.15 42.04 -39.30
N GLN A 90 12.09 41.73 -38.01
CA GLN A 90 10.91 41.19 -37.32
C GLN A 90 9.90 42.27 -36.93
N ASN A 91 10.26 43.56 -37.00
CA ASN A 91 9.41 44.67 -36.58
C ASN A 91 8.36 45.10 -37.64
N GLY A 92 8.48 44.60 -38.88
CA GLY A 92 7.62 45.02 -40.01
C GLY A 92 6.46 44.07 -40.34
N ASN A 93 6.41 42.85 -39.77
CA ASN A 93 5.41 41.86 -40.20
C ASN A 93 5.14 40.75 -39.16
N MET A 94 4.99 41.11 -37.88
CA MET A 94 4.39 40.22 -36.88
C MET A 94 2.87 40.29 -37.02
N GLY A 95 2.26 39.22 -37.52
CA GLY A 95 0.80 39.07 -37.54
C GLY A 95 0.21 39.20 -36.14
N THR A 96 -1.01 39.71 -36.01
CA THR A 96 -1.71 39.94 -34.73
C THR A 96 -2.21 38.66 -34.06
N ASP A 97 -1.69 37.49 -34.45
CA ASP A 97 -2.10 36.20 -33.90
C ASP A 97 -1.31 35.95 -32.62
N THR A 98 -1.96 36.21 -31.49
CA THR A 98 -1.44 35.88 -30.16
C THR A 98 -1.73 34.40 -29.88
N GLY A 99 -0.69 33.57 -29.81
CA GLY A 99 -0.80 32.21 -29.29
C GLY A 99 -1.15 32.20 -27.80
N ALA A 100 -1.79 31.14 -27.32
CA ALA A 100 -2.04 30.98 -25.89
C ALA A 100 -0.70 31.01 -25.12
N SER A 101 -0.66 31.71 -23.99
CA SER A 101 0.51 31.70 -23.10
C SER A 101 0.68 30.30 -22.52
N VAL A 102 1.89 29.76 -22.60
CA VAL A 102 2.23 28.47 -22.00
C VAL A 102 3.33 28.70 -20.96
N ASP A 103 3.14 28.16 -19.76
CA ASP A 103 4.18 28.15 -18.74
C ASP A 103 5.26 27.13 -19.13
N VAL A 104 6.42 27.66 -19.51
CA VAL A 104 7.55 26.87 -19.98
C VAL A 104 8.15 26.02 -18.83
N THR A 105 7.93 26.40 -17.57
CA THR A 105 8.32 25.64 -16.37
C THR A 105 7.47 24.37 -16.21
N ALA A 106 6.18 24.45 -16.56
CA ALA A 106 5.29 23.28 -16.61
C ALA A 106 5.65 22.33 -17.75
N LEU A 107 6.22 22.86 -18.86
CA LEU A 107 6.75 22.07 -19.97
C LEU A 107 8.13 21.44 -19.68
N LEU A 108 8.96 22.07 -18.84
CA LEU A 108 10.26 21.54 -18.44
C LEU A 108 10.16 20.50 -17.31
N SER A 109 9.00 20.43 -16.65
CA SER A 109 8.58 19.31 -15.78
C SER A 109 8.08 18.07 -16.55
N ALA A 110 8.21 18.03 -17.88
CA ALA A 110 7.71 16.97 -18.78
C ALA A 110 8.43 15.60 -18.68
N GLY A 111 8.91 15.23 -17.50
CA GLY A 111 8.97 13.83 -17.06
C GLY A 111 7.65 13.37 -16.41
N ASN A 112 6.71 14.28 -16.17
CA ASN A 112 5.39 13.96 -15.62
C ASN A 112 4.45 13.50 -16.74
N VAL A 113 3.95 12.28 -16.61
CA VAL A 113 2.92 11.72 -17.49
C VAL A 113 1.70 12.64 -17.46
N ALA A 114 1.16 12.97 -18.65
CA ALA A 114 -0.02 13.81 -18.75
C ALA A 114 -1.21 13.15 -18.03
N GLU A 115 -1.79 13.89 -17.10
CA GLU A 115 -3.06 13.55 -16.46
C GLU A 115 -4.19 13.60 -17.49
N SER A 116 -5.12 12.65 -17.39
CA SER A 116 -6.34 12.56 -18.16
C SER A 116 -7.56 12.70 -17.24
N GLY A 117 -8.68 13.15 -17.79
CA GLY A 117 -9.97 13.20 -17.06
C GLY A 117 -10.68 11.85 -16.95
N GLU A 118 -9.96 10.74 -17.13
CA GLU A 118 -10.53 9.39 -16.96
C GLU A 118 -10.76 9.12 -15.47
N THR A 119 -11.96 8.66 -15.11
CA THR A 119 -12.22 8.17 -13.74
C THR A 119 -11.54 6.83 -13.55
N THR A 120 -10.66 6.73 -12.56
CA THR A 120 -9.92 5.50 -12.25
C THR A 120 -10.29 4.95 -10.88
N PHE A 121 -10.20 3.63 -10.76
CA PHE A 121 -10.49 2.89 -9.53
C PHE A 121 -9.20 2.47 -8.82
N GLY A 122 -9.16 2.66 -7.50
CA GLY A 122 -7.99 2.35 -6.70
C GLY A 122 -8.31 1.92 -5.28
N ILE A 123 -7.24 1.66 -4.54
CA ILE A 123 -7.26 1.33 -3.12
C ILE A 123 -6.19 2.12 -2.40
N ASP A 124 -6.30 2.24 -1.09
CA ASP A 124 -5.20 2.67 -0.24
C ASP A 124 -4.87 1.64 0.84
N VAL A 125 -3.57 1.45 1.06
CA VAL A 125 -3.05 0.32 1.84
C VAL A 125 -1.89 0.71 2.74
N ALA A 126 -1.74 -0.03 3.82
CA ALA A 126 -0.64 0.05 4.77
C ALA A 126 -0.25 -1.36 5.25
N ARG A 127 0.66 -1.47 6.23
CA ARG A 127 0.97 -2.76 6.90
C ARG A 127 -0.25 -3.51 7.43
N TYR A 128 -1.39 -2.84 7.64
CA TYR A 128 -2.61 -3.42 8.20
C TYR A 128 -3.29 -4.45 7.31
N GLN A 129 -3.01 -4.44 6.00
CA GLN A 129 -3.49 -5.45 5.07
C GLN A 129 -2.64 -6.73 5.06
N GLY A 130 -1.48 -6.71 5.72
CA GLY A 130 -0.52 -7.81 5.70
C GLY A 130 0.15 -7.96 4.33
N THR A 131 0.46 -9.21 3.96
CA THR A 131 0.98 -9.52 2.62
C THR A 131 -0.14 -9.52 1.59
N ILE A 132 0.02 -8.68 0.57
CA ILE A 132 -0.92 -8.53 -0.54
C ILE A 132 -0.44 -9.35 -1.75
N ASP A 133 -1.35 -10.09 -2.38
CA ASP A 133 -1.13 -10.68 -3.71
C ASP A 133 -1.52 -9.65 -4.79
N TRP A 134 -0.54 -8.88 -5.24
CA TRP A 134 -0.74 -7.80 -6.20
C TRP A 134 -1.14 -8.27 -7.60
N SER A 135 -0.88 -9.53 -7.95
CA SER A 135 -1.33 -10.11 -9.23
C SER A 135 -2.85 -10.29 -9.22
N GLN A 136 -3.41 -10.80 -8.12
CA GLN A 136 -4.85 -10.90 -7.95
C GLN A 136 -5.51 -9.51 -7.84
N VAL A 137 -4.86 -8.56 -7.17
CA VAL A 137 -5.34 -7.17 -7.09
C VAL A 137 -5.42 -6.56 -8.50
N ALA A 138 -4.38 -6.70 -9.32
CA ALA A 138 -4.40 -6.21 -10.71
C ALA A 138 -5.48 -6.89 -11.55
N ALA A 139 -5.63 -8.22 -11.41
CA ALA A 139 -6.67 -8.98 -12.10
C ALA A 139 -8.10 -8.59 -11.69
N SER A 140 -8.27 -7.97 -10.51
CA SER A 140 -9.56 -7.47 -10.04
C SER A 140 -9.99 -6.14 -10.66
N GLY A 141 -9.08 -5.47 -11.40
CA GLY A 141 -9.35 -4.20 -12.06
C GLY A 141 -8.90 -2.96 -11.28
N VAL A 142 -8.13 -3.11 -10.19
CA VAL A 142 -7.47 -1.98 -9.51
C VAL A 142 -6.46 -1.34 -10.45
N GLN A 143 -6.58 -0.03 -10.66
CA GLN A 143 -5.75 0.74 -11.59
C GLN A 143 -4.65 1.53 -10.86
N PHE A 144 -4.92 1.96 -9.63
CA PHE A 144 -3.93 2.63 -8.79
C PHE A 144 -3.98 2.18 -7.33
N ALA A 145 -2.88 2.43 -6.61
CA ALA A 145 -2.81 2.26 -5.17
C ALA A 145 -2.14 3.46 -4.49
N MET A 146 -2.75 3.99 -3.42
CA MET A 146 -2.12 4.96 -2.52
C MET A 146 -1.50 4.21 -1.33
N ILE A 147 -0.17 4.18 -1.25
CA ILE A 147 0.55 3.33 -0.29
C ILE A 147 1.07 4.18 0.88
N ARG A 148 0.78 3.79 2.12
CA ARG A 148 1.41 4.42 3.28
C ARG A 148 2.90 4.14 3.28
N VAL A 149 3.73 5.17 3.21
CA VAL A 149 5.20 5.01 3.24
C VAL A 149 5.78 5.16 4.64
N GLY A 150 5.12 5.93 5.50
CA GLY A 150 5.58 6.16 6.84
C GLY A 150 4.59 6.96 7.68
N TYR A 151 4.98 7.19 8.91
CA TYR A 151 4.24 7.98 9.87
C TYR A 151 5.18 8.62 10.88
N ARG A 152 4.78 9.76 11.45
CA ARG A 152 5.41 10.28 12.67
C ARG A 152 4.69 9.73 13.89
N THR A 153 5.43 9.24 14.88
CA THR A 153 4.84 8.60 16.05
C THR A 153 4.09 9.63 16.91
N GLN A 154 2.86 9.28 17.30
CA GLN A 154 2.00 10.16 18.08
C GLN A 154 2.57 10.54 19.45
N LYS A 155 3.44 9.73 20.05
CA LYS A 155 4.01 9.97 21.40
C LYS A 155 5.42 10.55 21.37
N THR A 156 6.33 9.96 20.60
CA THR A 156 7.76 10.35 20.58
C THR A 156 8.09 11.35 19.48
N GLY A 157 7.25 11.46 18.45
CA GLY A 157 7.51 12.32 17.30
C GLY A 157 8.57 11.77 16.35
N GLU A 158 8.87 10.49 16.39
CA GLU A 158 9.86 9.83 15.53
C GLU A 158 9.23 9.47 14.18
N ILE A 159 9.96 9.70 13.08
CA ILE A 159 9.54 9.23 11.76
C ILE A 159 9.87 7.73 11.64
N VAL A 160 8.87 6.94 11.27
CA VAL A 160 8.97 5.49 11.13
C VAL A 160 8.39 5.07 9.78
N ALA A 161 9.13 4.24 9.05
CA ALA A 161 8.65 3.65 7.80
C ALA A 161 7.51 2.66 8.07
N ASP A 162 6.53 2.59 7.17
CA ASP A 162 5.59 1.48 7.15
C ASP A 162 6.33 0.21 6.67
N THR A 163 6.21 -0.87 7.43
CA THR A 163 6.97 -2.11 7.21
C THR A 163 6.67 -2.78 5.88
N ASN A 164 5.49 -2.51 5.29
CA ASN A 164 5.07 -3.12 4.03
C ASN A 164 5.22 -2.14 2.84
N ALA A 165 5.65 -0.90 3.05
CA ALA A 165 5.70 0.12 2.01
C ALA A 165 6.53 -0.29 0.79
N LYS A 166 7.79 -0.70 1.01
CA LYS A 166 8.68 -1.12 -0.10
C LYS A 166 8.08 -2.28 -0.89
N TYR A 167 7.60 -3.33 -0.21
CA TYR A 167 6.97 -4.48 -0.86
C TYR A 167 5.74 -4.07 -1.67
N ASN A 168 4.86 -3.28 -1.07
CA ASN A 168 3.65 -2.81 -1.73
C ASN A 168 3.96 -1.95 -2.97
N MET A 169 4.94 -1.05 -2.90
CA MET A 169 5.31 -0.22 -4.04
C MET A 169 5.89 -1.07 -5.19
N GLN A 170 6.80 -2.00 -4.87
CA GLN A 170 7.45 -2.86 -5.86
C GLN A 170 6.46 -3.78 -6.55
N GLU A 171 5.66 -4.50 -5.77
CA GLU A 171 4.78 -5.53 -6.31
C GLU A 171 3.54 -4.94 -7.00
N ALA A 172 3.03 -3.78 -6.54
CA ALA A 172 1.99 -3.06 -7.26
C ALA A 172 2.50 -2.63 -8.65
N GLN A 173 3.67 -1.98 -8.72
CA GLN A 173 4.27 -1.55 -9.98
C GLN A 173 4.59 -2.73 -10.90
N ALA A 174 5.12 -3.84 -10.36
CA ALA A 174 5.44 -5.05 -11.12
C ALA A 174 4.20 -5.67 -11.78
N ASN A 175 3.01 -5.47 -11.19
CA ASN A 175 1.73 -5.93 -11.73
C ASN A 175 0.98 -4.83 -12.52
N GLY A 176 1.66 -3.73 -12.87
CA GLY A 176 1.12 -2.67 -13.72
C GLY A 176 0.16 -1.71 -13.02
N ILE A 177 0.04 -1.78 -11.69
CA ILE A 177 -0.74 -0.84 -10.89
C ILE A 177 0.10 0.43 -10.67
N LYS A 178 -0.48 1.58 -11.00
CA LYS A 178 0.17 2.87 -10.79
C LYS A 178 0.13 3.25 -9.33
N ILE A 179 1.19 3.82 -8.78
CA ILE A 179 1.25 4.10 -7.35
C ILE A 179 1.32 5.59 -7.07
N GLY A 180 0.64 5.98 -5.99
CA GLY A 180 0.87 7.19 -5.22
C GLY A 180 1.19 6.77 -3.79
N VAL A 181 1.51 7.73 -2.94
CA VAL A 181 1.88 7.42 -1.56
C VAL A 181 1.23 8.40 -0.60
N TYR A 182 1.14 8.02 0.67
CA TYR A 182 0.75 8.95 1.72
C TYR A 182 1.61 8.80 2.97
N PHE A 183 1.69 9.89 3.72
CA PHE A 183 2.39 9.93 5.00
C PHE A 183 1.41 10.34 6.10
N PHE A 184 1.41 9.59 7.21
CA PHE A 184 0.58 9.90 8.36
C PHE A 184 1.34 10.85 9.30
N SER A 185 0.99 12.12 9.24
CA SER A 185 1.65 13.19 9.98
C SER A 185 1.08 13.33 11.39
N THR A 186 2.00 13.55 12.33
CA THR A 186 1.68 14.11 13.65
C THR A 186 2.61 15.30 13.95
N ALA A 187 3.04 16.03 12.92
CA ALA A 187 3.92 17.18 13.06
C ALA A 187 3.26 18.27 13.90
N VAL A 188 4.05 18.92 14.76
CA VAL A 188 3.59 20.04 15.59
C VAL A 188 4.33 21.36 15.30
N THR A 189 5.28 21.34 14.37
CA THR A 189 5.98 22.52 13.84
C THR A 189 6.15 22.40 12.33
N GLU A 190 6.25 23.54 11.63
CA GLU A 190 6.48 23.56 10.17
C GLU A 190 7.78 22.81 9.82
N ASP A 191 8.83 22.95 10.64
CA ASP A 191 10.08 22.20 10.49
C ASP A 191 9.86 20.68 10.56
N GLU A 192 9.00 20.18 11.46
CA GLU A 192 8.66 18.76 11.52
C GLU A 192 7.91 18.30 10.26
N ALA A 193 7.02 19.13 9.72
CA ALA A 193 6.28 18.84 8.50
C ALA A 193 7.19 18.83 7.25
N VAL A 194 8.15 19.75 7.17
CA VAL A 194 9.20 19.75 6.13
C VAL A 194 10.08 18.51 6.25
N GLN A 195 10.50 18.13 7.46
CA GLN A 195 11.27 16.88 7.68
C GLN A 195 10.50 15.63 7.23
N GLU A 196 9.18 15.59 7.46
CA GLU A 196 8.33 14.49 6.96
C GLU A 196 8.31 14.46 5.43
N ALA A 197 8.14 15.61 4.78
CA ALA A 197 8.12 15.71 3.32
C ALA A 197 9.48 15.32 2.69
N ASP A 198 10.59 15.81 3.25
CA ASP A 198 11.94 15.45 2.83
C ASP A 198 12.18 13.95 2.94
N TRP A 199 11.82 13.36 4.08
CA TRP A 199 11.97 11.93 4.31
C TRP A 199 11.14 11.11 3.31
N VAL A 200 9.90 11.53 3.06
CA VAL A 200 9.02 10.88 2.07
C VAL A 200 9.64 10.95 0.67
N ALA A 201 10.07 12.14 0.23
CA ALA A 201 10.66 12.34 -1.08
C ALA A 201 11.93 11.49 -1.29
N ASP A 202 12.80 11.43 -0.28
CA ASP A 202 13.99 10.57 -0.32
C ASP A 202 13.62 9.08 -0.39
N TYR A 203 12.67 8.65 0.43
CA TYR A 203 12.25 7.25 0.54
C TYR A 203 11.63 6.73 -0.76
N ILE A 204 10.87 7.57 -1.46
CA ILE A 204 10.14 7.18 -2.69
C ILE A 204 10.92 7.50 -3.98
N SER A 205 12.09 8.13 -3.89
CA SER A 205 12.86 8.64 -5.04
C SER A 205 13.14 7.60 -6.13
N GLN A 206 13.32 6.33 -5.74
CA GLN A 206 13.67 5.22 -6.62
C GLN A 206 12.45 4.56 -7.30
N TYR A 207 11.23 5.00 -6.97
CA TYR A 207 9.98 4.40 -7.43
C TYR A 207 9.24 5.32 -8.41
N GLN A 208 8.39 4.73 -9.25
CA GLN A 208 7.63 5.47 -10.27
C GLN A 208 6.33 6.01 -9.70
N ILE A 209 6.45 7.06 -8.89
CA ILE A 209 5.32 7.71 -8.23
C ILE A 209 4.50 8.48 -9.27
N THR A 210 3.43 7.84 -9.74
CA THR A 210 2.57 8.33 -10.82
C THR A 210 1.34 9.06 -10.27
N TYR A 211 0.79 8.59 -9.15
CA TYR A 211 -0.26 9.29 -8.41
C TYR A 211 0.35 10.19 -7.33
N PRO A 212 -0.41 11.17 -6.79
CA PRO A 212 0.10 12.16 -5.86
C PRO A 212 0.73 11.60 -4.58
N VAL A 213 1.49 12.46 -3.90
CA VAL A 213 2.00 12.24 -2.54
C VAL A 213 1.07 12.97 -1.57
N ALA A 214 0.35 12.22 -0.75
CA ALA A 214 -0.68 12.76 0.12
C ALA A 214 -0.21 13.02 1.56
N PHE A 215 -0.56 14.19 2.08
CA PHE A 215 -0.54 14.47 3.52
C PHE A 215 -1.80 13.89 4.16
N ASN A 216 -1.65 13.00 5.13
CA ASN A 216 -2.73 12.51 5.96
C ASN A 216 -2.48 12.91 7.43
N CYS A 217 -3.48 13.50 8.10
CA CYS A 217 -3.44 13.79 9.52
C CYS A 217 -4.83 13.53 10.14
N GLU A 218 -4.91 12.53 11.03
CA GLU A 218 -6.16 12.12 11.68
C GLU A 218 -5.97 11.95 13.19
N GLY A 219 -7.06 11.99 13.94
CA GLY A 219 -7.03 11.75 15.39
C GLY A 219 -6.33 12.86 16.19
N PHE A 220 -6.16 14.04 15.61
CA PHE A 220 -5.58 15.22 16.27
C PHE A 220 -6.44 15.72 17.45
N GLU A 221 -7.73 15.37 17.53
CA GLU A 221 -8.60 15.69 18.67
C GLU A 221 -8.48 14.70 19.84
N ASN A 222 -7.69 13.63 19.71
CA ASN A 222 -7.45 12.70 20.81
C ASN A 222 -6.53 13.33 21.85
N ALA A 223 -6.86 13.21 23.14
CA ALA A 223 -6.09 13.81 24.24
C ALA A 223 -4.63 13.32 24.31
N ASP A 224 -4.36 12.12 23.81
CA ASP A 224 -3.01 11.54 23.71
C ASP A 224 -2.24 12.00 22.47
N SER A 225 -2.84 12.82 21.59
CA SER A 225 -2.18 13.37 20.41
C SER A 225 -1.27 14.53 20.77
N ARG A 226 -0.06 14.54 20.21
CA ARG A 226 0.82 15.72 20.25
C ARG A 226 0.20 16.96 19.59
N GLN A 227 -0.80 16.77 18.72
CA GLN A 227 -1.52 17.85 18.05
C GLN A 227 -2.79 18.29 18.80
N TYR A 228 -3.10 17.70 19.96
CA TYR A 228 -4.34 17.97 20.71
C TYR A 228 -4.55 19.45 21.06
N ALA A 229 -3.47 20.14 21.39
CA ALA A 229 -3.50 21.56 21.76
C ALA A 229 -3.40 22.51 20.56
N MET A 230 -3.18 21.99 19.35
CA MET A 230 -3.02 22.83 18.16
C MET A 230 -4.36 23.39 17.71
N THR A 231 -4.32 24.64 17.29
CA THR A 231 -5.44 25.27 16.60
C THR A 231 -5.60 24.70 15.19
N GLN A 232 -6.80 24.92 14.63
CA GLN A 232 -7.08 24.61 13.23
C GLN A 232 -6.10 25.27 12.25
N SER A 233 -5.76 26.54 12.48
CA SER A 233 -4.82 27.28 11.62
C SER A 233 -3.43 26.66 11.70
N GLU A 234 -2.90 26.42 12.90
CA GLU A 234 -1.57 25.82 13.06
C GLU A 234 -1.49 24.43 12.42
N ARG A 235 -2.51 23.59 12.57
CA ARG A 235 -2.55 22.29 11.85
C ARG A 235 -2.55 22.49 10.34
N THR A 236 -3.32 23.45 9.84
CA THR A 236 -3.36 23.78 8.41
C THR A 236 -2.00 24.28 7.91
N ASP A 237 -1.26 25.03 8.73
CA ASP A 237 0.10 25.48 8.42
C ASP A 237 1.06 24.29 8.26
N MET A 238 0.94 23.25 9.10
CA MET A 238 1.72 22.01 8.94
C MET A 238 1.43 21.31 7.62
N ALA A 239 0.14 21.16 7.28
CA ALA A 239 -0.27 20.54 6.03
C ALA A 239 0.29 21.31 4.82
N ILE A 240 0.17 22.64 4.83
CA ILE A 240 0.69 23.49 3.75
C ILE A 240 2.22 23.41 3.66
N ALA A 241 2.94 23.38 4.78
CA ALA A 241 4.40 23.23 4.78
C ALA A 241 4.83 21.90 4.13
N PHE A 242 4.19 20.78 4.51
CA PHE A 242 4.45 19.48 3.89
C PHE A 242 4.12 19.49 2.37
N LEU A 243 2.96 20.01 1.99
CA LEU A 243 2.50 20.02 0.60
C LEU A 243 3.39 20.88 -0.31
N ASN A 244 3.82 22.04 0.18
CA ASN A 244 4.79 22.90 -0.51
C ASN A 244 6.12 22.16 -0.71
N GLU A 245 6.62 21.48 0.33
CA GLU A 245 7.89 20.80 0.23
C GLU A 245 7.83 19.63 -0.75
N ILE A 246 6.78 18.80 -0.69
CA ILE A 246 6.55 17.74 -1.69
C ILE A 246 6.55 18.28 -3.13
N TYR A 247 5.94 19.45 -3.34
CA TYR A 247 5.98 20.13 -4.64
C TYR A 247 7.41 20.54 -5.02
N ASN A 248 8.15 21.18 -4.11
CA ASN A 248 9.55 21.56 -4.32
C ASN A 248 10.46 20.36 -4.63
N ARG A 249 10.16 19.21 -4.01
CA ARG A 249 10.85 17.92 -4.24
C ARG A 249 10.43 17.25 -5.56
N GLY A 250 9.54 17.87 -6.34
CA GLY A 250 9.21 17.46 -7.71
C GLY A 250 8.07 16.45 -7.83
N TYR A 251 7.26 16.28 -6.79
CA TYR A 251 6.08 15.42 -6.79
C TYR A 251 4.78 16.24 -6.77
N THR A 252 3.68 15.65 -7.21
CA THR A 252 2.35 16.28 -7.10
C THR A 252 1.83 16.11 -5.67
N PRO A 253 1.64 17.19 -4.88
CA PRO A 253 1.09 17.09 -3.54
C PRO A 253 -0.43 16.89 -3.55
N MET A 254 -0.96 16.24 -2.51
CA MET A 254 -2.39 16.06 -2.29
C MET A 254 -2.72 16.12 -0.80
N PHE A 255 -3.84 16.73 -0.44
CA PHE A 255 -4.32 16.79 0.94
C PHE A 255 -5.43 15.77 1.16
N TYR A 256 -5.29 14.91 2.17
CA TYR A 256 -6.32 13.97 2.59
C TYR A 256 -6.98 14.43 3.90
N ALA A 257 -8.31 14.42 3.94
CA ALA A 257 -9.09 14.57 5.16
C ALA A 257 -10.53 14.07 5.00
N ALA A 258 -11.20 13.84 6.13
CA ALA A 258 -12.60 13.47 6.14
C ALA A 258 -13.51 14.66 5.78
N LYS A 259 -14.60 14.41 5.05
CA LYS A 259 -15.56 15.45 4.62
C LYS A 259 -16.02 16.35 5.77
N ASN A 260 -16.35 15.75 6.92
CA ASN A 260 -16.88 16.47 8.09
C ASN A 260 -15.84 17.41 8.74
N GLU A 261 -14.55 17.17 8.49
CA GLU A 261 -13.46 18.03 8.97
C GLU A 261 -13.25 19.23 8.05
N MET A 262 -13.48 19.08 6.75
CA MET A 262 -13.24 20.12 5.75
C MET A 262 -14.46 21.01 5.48
N LEU A 263 -15.68 20.50 5.62
CA LEU A 263 -16.89 21.23 5.22
C LEU A 263 -17.04 22.54 6.02
N GLY A 264 -17.04 23.67 5.31
CA GLY A 264 -17.17 24.99 5.93
C GLY A 264 -15.98 25.36 6.83
N ASP A 265 -14.79 24.85 6.51
CA ASP A 265 -13.56 25.03 7.29
C ASP A 265 -13.73 24.60 8.76
N ALA A 266 -14.32 23.42 9.00
CA ALA A 266 -14.72 22.99 10.34
C ALA A 266 -13.53 22.62 11.27
N LYS A 267 -12.50 21.99 10.72
CA LYS A 267 -11.29 21.53 11.45
C LYS A 267 -9.98 21.85 10.73
N TRP A 268 -10.10 22.21 9.45
CA TRP A 268 -9.04 22.61 8.54
C TRP A 268 -9.45 23.92 7.88
N ASP A 269 -8.52 24.85 7.69
CA ASP A 269 -8.74 26.02 6.84
C ASP A 269 -8.69 25.58 5.36
N THR A 270 -9.65 24.76 4.95
CA THR A 270 -9.70 24.10 3.65
C THR A 270 -9.70 25.10 2.52
N SER A 271 -10.33 26.27 2.71
CA SER A 271 -10.28 27.40 1.78
C SER A 271 -8.87 27.97 1.52
N ARG A 272 -7.87 27.65 2.33
CA ARG A 272 -6.45 27.93 2.08
C ARG A 272 -5.78 26.82 1.26
N ILE A 273 -6.20 25.58 1.46
CA ILE A 273 -5.61 24.37 0.84
C ILE A 273 -6.14 24.17 -0.59
N GLU A 274 -7.46 24.23 -0.79
CA GLU A 274 -8.13 23.87 -2.06
C GLU A 274 -7.79 24.82 -3.22
N LYS A 275 -7.20 25.98 -2.93
CA LYS A 275 -6.74 26.96 -3.93
C LYS A 275 -5.54 26.47 -4.74
N THR A 276 -4.73 25.60 -4.15
CA THR A 276 -3.43 25.20 -4.69
C THR A 276 -3.31 23.70 -4.84
N TYR A 277 -3.92 22.93 -3.95
CA TYR A 277 -3.68 21.49 -3.83
C TYR A 277 -4.90 20.65 -4.16
N LYS A 278 -4.64 19.47 -4.76
CA LYS A 278 -5.67 18.44 -4.94
C LYS A 278 -6.14 17.95 -3.57
N ILE A 279 -7.44 17.69 -3.45
CA ILE A 279 -8.03 17.10 -2.24
C ILE A 279 -8.45 15.66 -2.52
N TRP A 280 -8.10 14.78 -1.59
CA TRP A 280 -8.61 13.42 -1.45
C TRP A 280 -9.55 13.40 -0.26
N VAL A 281 -10.85 13.30 -0.52
CA VAL A 281 -11.88 13.35 0.53
C VAL A 281 -12.25 11.94 0.97
N SER A 282 -12.29 11.71 2.29
CA SER A 282 -12.95 10.53 2.85
C SER A 282 -14.40 10.85 3.21
N GLN A 283 -15.33 10.09 2.61
CA GLN A 283 -16.76 10.24 2.84
C GLN A 283 -17.45 8.91 2.57
N TYR A 284 -17.98 8.27 3.61
CA TYR A 284 -18.63 6.96 3.51
C TYR A 284 -20.16 7.12 3.46
N PRO A 285 -20.79 7.03 2.27
CA PRO A 285 -22.24 7.07 2.16
C PRO A 285 -22.85 5.77 2.72
N SER A 286 -24.14 5.79 3.02
CA SER A 286 -24.88 4.60 3.46
C SER A 286 -24.92 3.49 2.41
N VAL A 287 -24.83 3.85 1.13
CA VAL A 287 -24.66 2.93 0.01
C VAL A 287 -23.44 3.42 -0.80
N PRO A 288 -22.38 2.61 -0.97
CA PRO A 288 -21.15 3.04 -1.64
C PRO A 288 -21.30 3.15 -3.17
N TYR A 289 -20.21 3.54 -3.82
CA TYR A 289 -20.05 3.41 -5.27
C TYR A 289 -20.25 1.94 -5.70
N PRO A 290 -20.85 1.66 -6.88
CA PRO A 290 -21.29 2.60 -7.92
C PRO A 290 -22.69 3.19 -7.73
N GLN A 291 -23.44 2.79 -6.69
CA GLN A 291 -24.80 3.31 -6.48
C GLN A 291 -24.78 4.78 -6.05
N THR A 292 -23.80 5.18 -5.24
CA THR A 292 -23.44 6.59 -5.05
C THR A 292 -22.37 6.96 -6.06
N ALA A 293 -22.76 7.71 -7.09
CA ALA A 293 -21.90 7.98 -8.24
C ALA A 293 -20.70 8.90 -7.96
N GLN A 294 -20.79 9.75 -6.93
CA GLN A 294 -19.76 10.71 -6.55
C GLN A 294 -19.91 11.12 -5.08
N SER A 295 -18.86 11.68 -4.50
CA SER A 295 -18.91 12.28 -3.16
C SER A 295 -19.95 13.39 -3.07
N ASP A 296 -20.59 13.52 -1.91
CA ASP A 296 -21.47 14.64 -1.59
C ASP A 296 -20.71 15.80 -0.90
N TYR A 297 -19.38 15.78 -0.91
CA TYR A 297 -18.56 16.92 -0.52
C TYR A 297 -18.64 18.02 -1.58
N THR A 298 -19.02 19.23 -1.15
CA THR A 298 -19.28 20.36 -2.06
C THR A 298 -18.03 21.18 -2.40
N GLY A 299 -16.91 20.95 -1.71
CA GLY A 299 -15.63 21.59 -2.01
C GLY A 299 -14.93 20.92 -3.19
N THR A 300 -13.87 21.56 -3.68
CA THR A 300 -13.09 21.01 -4.80
C THR A 300 -12.36 19.75 -4.33
N HIS A 301 -12.45 18.66 -5.07
CA HIS A 301 -11.74 17.42 -4.76
C HIS A 301 -11.45 16.63 -6.04
N ALA A 302 -10.35 15.88 -6.01
CA ALA A 302 -9.85 15.10 -7.15
C ALA A 302 -9.95 13.60 -6.92
N MET A 303 -10.01 13.16 -5.66
CA MET A 303 -10.11 11.76 -5.26
C MET A 303 -11.11 11.60 -4.12
N TRP A 304 -11.77 10.45 -4.05
CA TRP A 304 -12.79 10.13 -3.06
C TRP A 304 -12.60 8.71 -2.54
N GLN A 305 -12.28 8.60 -1.24
CA GLN A 305 -12.35 7.36 -0.49
C GLN A 305 -13.79 7.14 -0.03
N TYR A 306 -14.46 6.15 -0.59
CA TYR A 306 -15.90 5.97 -0.42
C TYR A 306 -16.28 4.82 0.52
N THR A 307 -15.32 3.95 0.86
CA THR A 307 -15.52 2.91 1.88
C THR A 307 -14.19 2.43 2.44
N ASN A 308 -14.20 2.01 3.71
CA ASN A 308 -13.12 1.26 4.36
C ASN A 308 -13.43 -0.23 4.55
N GLN A 309 -14.53 -0.71 3.95
CA GLN A 309 -14.99 -2.10 4.06
C GLN A 309 -14.95 -2.80 2.70
N GLY A 310 -14.02 -2.39 1.82
CA GLY A 310 -13.81 -3.01 0.52
C GLY A 310 -13.36 -4.46 0.65
N THR A 311 -13.69 -5.26 -0.37
CA THR A 311 -13.17 -6.62 -0.55
C THR A 311 -12.54 -6.70 -1.93
N VAL A 312 -11.24 -6.97 -1.98
CA VAL A 312 -10.45 -7.05 -3.22
C VAL A 312 -9.69 -8.37 -3.22
N ALA A 313 -9.73 -9.07 -4.36
CA ALA A 313 -8.99 -10.33 -4.51
C ALA A 313 -7.49 -10.10 -4.26
N GLY A 314 -6.85 -11.01 -3.52
CA GLY A 314 -5.47 -10.84 -3.08
C GLY A 314 -5.27 -10.10 -1.75
N ILE A 315 -6.35 -9.56 -1.15
CA ILE A 315 -6.32 -8.92 0.17
C ILE A 315 -7.30 -9.63 1.10
N SER A 316 -6.79 -10.20 2.20
CA SER A 316 -7.61 -10.98 3.14
C SER A 316 -8.37 -10.14 4.17
N LYS A 317 -8.01 -8.85 4.29
CA LYS A 317 -8.58 -7.89 5.23
C LYS A 317 -9.47 -6.89 4.50
N PRO A 318 -10.41 -6.23 5.19
CA PRO A 318 -11.06 -5.04 4.67
C PRO A 318 -10.01 -4.03 4.19
N VAL A 319 -10.29 -3.40 3.07
CA VAL A 319 -9.41 -2.42 2.43
C VAL A 319 -10.19 -1.16 2.08
N ASP A 320 -9.50 -0.04 2.11
CA ASP A 320 -10.03 1.24 1.72
C ASP A 320 -10.07 1.33 0.20
N VAL A 321 -11.13 1.94 -0.34
CA VAL A 321 -11.42 1.93 -1.78
C VAL A 321 -11.73 3.34 -2.27
N ASP A 322 -11.10 3.66 -3.40
CA ASP A 322 -11.02 5.01 -3.92
C ASP A 322 -11.50 5.12 -5.37
N ILE A 323 -12.05 6.29 -5.65
CA ILE A 323 -12.23 6.79 -7.01
C ILE A 323 -11.37 8.04 -7.17
N ALA A 324 -10.48 8.04 -8.16
CA ALA A 324 -9.85 9.26 -8.64
C ALA A 324 -10.62 9.75 -9.87
N TYR A 325 -11.03 11.02 -9.89
CA TYR A 325 -11.67 11.65 -11.06
C TYR A 325 -10.64 12.07 -12.12
N PHE A 326 -9.51 11.38 -12.13
CA PHE A 326 -8.40 11.56 -13.03
C PHE A 326 -7.63 10.23 -13.15
N GLY A 327 -6.80 10.14 -14.18
CA GLY A 327 -5.96 8.98 -14.43
C GLY A 327 -4.74 9.34 -15.27
N TYR A 328 -3.84 8.38 -15.45
CA TYR A 328 -2.63 8.57 -16.23
C TYR A 328 -2.50 7.47 -17.30
N ALA A 329 -2.26 7.90 -18.54
CA ALA A 329 -2.08 6.96 -19.66
C ALA A 329 -0.75 6.20 -19.57
N GLY A 330 0.29 6.84 -19.03
CA GLY A 330 1.62 6.28 -18.81
C GLY A 330 1.99 6.16 -17.33
N THR A 331 3.22 5.76 -17.06
CA THR A 331 3.82 5.66 -15.72
C THR A 331 4.92 6.71 -15.60
N ALA A 332 4.98 7.40 -14.46
CA ALA A 332 6.01 8.41 -14.23
C ALA A 332 7.41 7.79 -14.19
N ASP A 333 8.44 8.58 -14.46
CA ASP A 333 9.81 8.15 -14.18
C ASP A 333 10.12 8.27 -12.69
N ALA A 334 11.00 7.41 -12.18
CA ALA A 334 11.57 7.57 -10.86
C ALA A 334 12.41 8.87 -10.82
N LYS A 335 12.48 9.52 -9.66
CA LYS A 335 13.31 10.73 -9.49
C LYS A 335 14.80 10.41 -9.32
N SER A 336 15.11 9.18 -8.95
CA SER A 336 16.46 8.63 -8.82
C SER A 336 16.68 7.53 -9.84
N ASP A 337 17.86 7.51 -10.45
CA ASP A 337 18.30 6.44 -11.36
C ASP A 337 18.73 5.15 -10.61
N VAL A 338 18.75 5.20 -9.27
CA VAL A 338 19.08 4.04 -8.44
C VAL A 338 17.91 3.06 -8.45
N THR A 339 18.17 1.82 -8.86
CA THR A 339 17.17 0.76 -8.82
C THR A 339 16.82 0.41 -7.36
N PRO A 340 15.51 0.32 -7.01
CA PRO A 340 15.08 -0.15 -5.70
C PRO A 340 15.68 -1.48 -5.31
N GLU A 341 16.13 -1.60 -4.06
CA GLU A 341 16.45 -2.88 -3.44
C GLU A 341 15.24 -3.81 -3.51
N THR A 342 15.37 -4.99 -4.11
CA THR A 342 14.30 -5.98 -4.11
C THR A 342 14.00 -6.45 -2.69
N VAL A 343 12.75 -6.27 -2.24
CA VAL A 343 12.30 -6.75 -0.93
C VAL A 343 11.24 -7.83 -1.09
N GLY A 344 11.27 -8.81 -0.17
CA GLY A 344 10.19 -9.80 -0.06
C GLY A 344 9.03 -9.28 0.78
N ALA A 345 7.95 -10.04 0.80
CA ALA A 345 6.84 -9.82 1.73
C ALA A 345 7.36 -9.83 3.18
N ASP A 346 6.85 -8.92 4.01
CA ASP A 346 7.14 -8.94 5.44
C ASP A 346 6.58 -10.23 6.06
N ALA A 347 7.49 -11.14 6.41
CA ALA A 347 7.15 -12.42 7.01
C ALA A 347 6.41 -12.26 8.34
N GLU A 348 6.64 -11.16 9.06
CA GLU A 348 6.05 -10.89 10.37
C GLU A 348 4.80 -10.03 10.28
N ALA A 349 4.32 -9.74 9.07
CA ALA A 349 3.19 -8.84 8.88
C ALA A 349 1.98 -9.25 9.75
N LEU A 350 1.40 -8.26 10.41
CA LEU A 350 0.29 -8.42 11.36
C LEU A 350 0.61 -9.19 12.66
N MET A 351 1.89 -9.48 12.93
CA MET A 351 2.34 -10.07 14.18
C MET A 351 3.14 -9.07 15.01
N ASN A 352 2.85 -9.02 16.31
CA ASN A 352 3.67 -8.29 17.25
C ASN A 352 4.71 -9.24 17.84
N PHE A 353 5.97 -9.06 17.46
CA PHE A 353 7.11 -9.72 18.09
C PHE A 353 7.72 -8.80 19.15
N SER A 354 7.93 -9.35 20.35
CA SER A 354 8.77 -8.74 21.36
C SER A 354 10.19 -9.27 21.20
N ASP A 355 11.15 -8.37 21.03
CA ASP A 355 12.56 -8.75 20.90
C ASP A 355 13.07 -9.42 22.18
N VAL A 356 13.82 -10.50 21.98
CA VAL A 356 14.53 -11.23 23.03
C VAL A 356 15.91 -11.63 22.49
N ASN A 357 16.82 -12.03 23.36
CA ASN A 357 18.11 -12.60 22.93
C ASN A 357 18.49 -13.74 23.87
N GLU A 358 18.08 -14.96 23.51
CA GLU A 358 18.28 -16.13 24.34
C GLU A 358 18.58 -17.37 23.48
N THR A 359 19.35 -18.30 24.03
CA THR A 359 19.62 -19.58 23.37
C THR A 359 18.52 -20.57 23.71
N VAL A 360 17.97 -21.22 22.69
CA VAL A 360 16.91 -22.22 22.84
C VAL A 360 17.29 -23.52 22.14
N THR A 361 16.75 -24.63 22.64
CA THR A 361 16.69 -25.94 21.95
C THR A 361 15.23 -26.32 21.71
N ALA A 362 14.99 -27.26 20.79
CA ALA A 362 13.70 -27.93 20.74
C ALA A 362 13.52 -28.85 21.97
N LYS A 363 12.29 -29.01 22.44
CA LYS A 363 11.92 -30.00 23.46
C LYS A 363 12.08 -31.42 22.93
N GLN A 364 11.67 -31.65 21.68
CA GLN A 364 11.88 -32.91 20.95
C GLN A 364 12.43 -32.59 19.57
N SER A 365 11.61 -31.96 18.74
CA SER A 365 11.98 -31.35 17.47
C SER A 365 11.00 -30.24 17.11
N THR A 366 11.40 -29.30 16.26
CA THR A 366 10.49 -28.34 15.63
C THR A 366 10.98 -27.97 14.25
N ASN A 367 10.05 -27.79 13.32
CA ASN A 367 10.37 -27.18 12.03
C ASN A 367 10.69 -25.69 12.21
N LEU A 368 11.71 -25.24 11.49
CA LEU A 368 12.09 -23.85 11.29
C LEU A 368 11.64 -23.45 9.88
N ARG A 369 10.75 -22.46 9.79
CA ARG A 369 10.10 -22.04 8.54
C ARG A 369 10.58 -20.67 8.10
N ASN A 370 10.46 -20.39 6.81
CA ASN A 370 10.78 -19.07 6.23
C ASN A 370 9.79 -17.96 6.66
N ILE A 371 8.55 -18.32 7.02
CA ILE A 371 7.53 -17.42 7.55
C ILE A 371 6.83 -18.06 8.76
N PRO A 372 6.28 -17.28 9.71
CA PRO A 372 5.52 -17.74 10.88
C PRO A 372 4.11 -18.21 10.48
N SER A 373 4.01 -19.16 9.56
CA SER A 373 2.76 -19.76 9.07
C SER A 373 2.88 -21.28 8.99
N GLN A 374 1.74 -21.97 9.09
CA GLN A 374 1.60 -23.41 8.80
C GLN A 374 0.88 -23.64 7.46
N GLY A 375 0.57 -22.57 6.72
CA GLY A 375 -0.10 -22.61 5.43
C GLY A 375 0.79 -23.13 4.30
N SER A 376 0.22 -23.26 3.10
CA SER A 376 0.91 -23.73 1.90
C SER A 376 1.99 -22.76 1.38
N ASP A 377 1.95 -21.52 1.83
CA ASP A 377 2.93 -20.46 1.58
C ASP A 377 4.20 -20.61 2.45
N ALA A 378 4.14 -21.41 3.52
CA ALA A 378 5.27 -21.61 4.44
C ALA A 378 6.13 -22.81 4.05
N THR A 379 7.41 -22.56 3.81
CA THR A 379 8.42 -23.59 3.54
C THR A 379 9.17 -23.95 4.81
N VAL A 380 9.33 -25.25 5.07
CA VAL A 380 10.24 -25.74 6.12
C VAL A 380 11.68 -25.65 5.59
N VAL A 381 12.49 -24.80 6.21
CA VAL A 381 13.89 -24.58 5.83
C VAL A 381 14.82 -25.54 6.57
N ALA A 382 14.52 -25.81 7.84
CA ALA A 382 15.28 -26.73 8.67
C ALA A 382 14.38 -27.37 9.75
N THR A 383 14.91 -28.36 10.46
CA THR A 383 14.27 -28.91 11.66
C THR A 383 15.30 -28.84 12.80
N LEU A 384 14.95 -28.14 13.88
CA LEU A 384 15.76 -28.06 15.09
C LEU A 384 15.45 -29.27 15.98
N GLN A 385 16.44 -30.10 16.28
CA GLN A 385 16.32 -31.25 17.18
C GLN A 385 16.61 -30.87 18.64
N ASN A 386 16.19 -31.70 19.59
CA ASN A 386 16.59 -31.56 20.98
C ASN A 386 18.12 -31.71 21.13
N GLY A 387 18.74 -30.77 21.82
CA GLY A 387 20.20 -30.65 21.97
C GLY A 387 20.86 -29.76 20.92
N GLU A 388 20.21 -29.52 19.77
CA GLU A 388 20.63 -28.48 18.83
C GLU A 388 20.13 -27.12 19.31
N THR A 389 20.88 -26.06 19.00
CA THR A 389 20.56 -24.72 19.48
C THR A 389 20.28 -23.72 18.36
N ALA A 390 19.42 -22.76 18.67
CA ALA A 390 19.20 -21.56 17.89
C ALA A 390 19.15 -20.34 18.82
N THR A 391 19.41 -19.15 18.31
CA THR A 391 19.21 -17.91 19.07
C THR A 391 17.79 -17.42 18.84
N ARG A 392 16.93 -17.45 19.86
CA ARG A 392 15.62 -16.82 19.78
C ARG A 392 15.79 -15.31 19.88
N THR A 393 15.36 -14.62 18.83
CA THR A 393 15.47 -13.17 18.65
C THR A 393 14.14 -12.43 18.82
N GLY A 394 13.03 -13.16 18.90
CA GLY A 394 11.71 -12.56 19.10
C GLY A 394 10.66 -13.59 19.51
N VAL A 395 9.66 -13.16 20.29
CA VAL A 395 8.50 -13.97 20.68
C VAL A 395 7.23 -13.21 20.37
N SER A 396 6.25 -13.87 19.75
CA SER A 396 4.93 -13.30 19.50
C SER A 396 3.83 -14.02 20.31
N SER A 397 2.82 -13.27 20.71
CA SER A 397 1.59 -13.81 21.31
C SER A 397 0.80 -14.71 20.36
N SER A 398 1.10 -14.68 19.06
CA SER A 398 0.58 -15.60 18.04
C SER A 398 1.05 -17.06 18.21
N GLY A 399 2.00 -17.31 19.12
CA GLY A 399 2.57 -18.63 19.36
C GLY A 399 3.81 -18.93 18.52
N TRP A 400 4.34 -17.95 17.78
CA TRP A 400 5.57 -18.06 17.01
C TRP A 400 6.77 -17.42 17.71
N SER A 401 7.93 -18.01 17.50
CA SER A 401 9.24 -17.51 17.90
C SER A 401 10.06 -17.23 16.65
N ARG A 402 10.66 -16.05 16.58
CA ARG A 402 11.68 -15.71 15.59
C ARG A 402 13.03 -16.19 16.09
N VAL A 403 13.73 -16.98 15.30
CA VAL A 403 15.03 -17.55 15.64
C VAL A 403 16.06 -17.25 14.57
N SER A 404 17.29 -16.94 14.99
CA SER A 404 18.47 -16.98 14.13
C SER A 404 19.08 -18.37 14.21
N TYR A 405 19.13 -19.05 13.06
CA TYR A 405 19.71 -20.39 12.93
C TYR A 405 20.57 -20.43 11.67
N ASN A 406 21.86 -20.77 11.83
CA ASN A 406 22.86 -20.73 10.76
C ASN A 406 22.92 -19.37 10.01
N GLY A 407 22.73 -18.27 10.74
CA GLY A 407 22.73 -16.91 10.19
C GLY A 407 21.46 -16.52 9.42
N GLN A 408 20.44 -17.39 9.36
CA GLN A 408 19.14 -17.09 8.75
C GLN A 408 18.09 -16.80 9.83
N THR A 409 17.24 -15.81 9.56
CA THR A 409 16.02 -15.57 10.35
C THR A 409 14.95 -16.56 9.92
N LEU A 410 14.51 -17.41 10.85
CA LEU A 410 13.48 -18.44 10.66
C LEU A 410 12.46 -18.38 11.78
N TYR A 411 11.35 -19.10 11.63
CA TYR A 411 10.24 -19.11 12.59
C TYR A 411 9.92 -20.52 13.06
N ALA A 412 9.77 -20.66 14.38
CA ALA A 412 9.41 -21.91 15.04
C ALA A 412 8.18 -21.71 15.93
N VAL A 413 7.43 -22.78 16.18
CA VAL A 413 6.31 -22.72 17.13
C VAL A 413 6.89 -22.63 18.55
N SER A 414 6.56 -21.55 19.26
CA SER A 414 7.14 -21.21 20.57
C SER A 414 6.99 -22.31 21.61
N SER A 415 5.89 -23.06 21.58
CA SER A 415 5.61 -24.13 22.54
C SER A 415 6.58 -25.31 22.45
N TYR A 416 7.26 -25.48 21.32
CA TYR A 416 8.27 -26.52 21.11
C TYR A 416 9.68 -26.13 21.52
N LEU A 417 9.91 -24.84 21.77
CA LEU A 417 11.21 -24.35 22.20
C LEU A 417 11.31 -24.34 23.73
N THR A 418 12.53 -24.45 24.23
CA THR A 418 12.86 -24.28 25.64
C THR A 418 14.24 -23.66 25.79
N THR A 419 14.41 -22.85 26.84
CA THR A 419 15.72 -22.31 27.25
C THR A 419 16.47 -23.26 28.18
N ASP A 420 15.79 -24.32 28.68
CA ASP A 420 16.44 -25.43 29.37
C ASP A 420 17.17 -26.31 28.36
N LEU A 421 18.45 -26.04 28.14
CA LEU A 421 19.30 -26.78 27.21
C LEU A 421 19.59 -28.21 27.68
N GLY A 422 19.32 -28.53 28.95
CA GLY A 422 19.38 -29.87 29.51
C GLY A 422 18.06 -30.62 29.44
N TYR A 423 17.05 -30.08 28.74
CA TYR A 423 15.73 -30.68 28.66
C TYR A 423 15.83 -32.10 28.10
N THR A 424 15.50 -33.07 28.95
CA THR A 424 15.34 -34.46 28.57
C THR A 424 13.86 -34.69 28.33
N ALA A 425 13.51 -34.96 27.08
CA ALA A 425 12.14 -35.26 26.78
C ALA A 425 11.71 -36.57 27.46
N PRO A 426 10.46 -36.69 27.93
CA PRO A 426 9.93 -37.95 28.40
C PRO A 426 10.16 -39.03 27.33
N ALA A 427 10.63 -40.21 27.73
CA ALA A 427 10.88 -41.32 26.81
C ALA A 427 9.66 -41.50 25.91
N ALA A 428 9.87 -41.45 24.60
CA ALA A 428 8.83 -41.80 23.64
C ALA A 428 8.34 -43.20 24.02
N ASN A 429 7.02 -43.38 24.20
CA ASN A 429 6.46 -44.72 24.40
C ASN A 429 6.80 -45.54 23.15
N THR A 430 7.82 -46.37 23.26
CA THR A 430 8.33 -47.27 22.23
C THR A 430 7.33 -48.41 22.03
N ALA A 431 6.20 -48.12 21.39
CA ALA A 431 5.32 -49.12 20.82
C ALA A 431 5.45 -49.05 19.29
N ALA A 432 6.38 -49.87 18.78
CA ALA A 432 6.52 -50.33 17.40
C ALA A 432 6.27 -49.29 16.30
N GLU A 433 7.37 -48.65 15.91
CA GLU A 433 7.60 -48.17 14.56
C GLU A 433 7.32 -49.31 13.56
N THR A 434 6.18 -49.23 12.88
CA THR A 434 5.92 -49.98 11.65
C THR A 434 5.60 -48.96 10.58
N THR A 435 6.46 -48.90 9.57
CA THR A 435 6.23 -48.21 8.30
C THR A 435 4.86 -48.58 7.74
N THR A 436 3.97 -47.60 7.53
CA THR A 436 3.14 -47.36 6.33
C THR A 436 1.91 -46.47 6.61
N THR A 437 1.61 -45.64 5.61
CA THR A 437 0.34 -44.96 5.28
C THR A 437 -0.03 -43.64 5.97
N ASP A 438 -0.10 -42.59 5.12
CA ASP A 438 -0.82 -41.34 5.31
C ASP A 438 -2.14 -41.54 6.04
N GLY A 439 -2.49 -40.59 6.91
CA GLY A 439 -3.75 -40.54 7.66
C GLY A 439 -5.01 -40.35 6.81
N SER A 440 -5.07 -40.88 5.60
CA SER A 440 -6.31 -41.00 4.82
C SER A 440 -7.18 -42.11 5.42
N GLY A 441 -8.03 -41.78 6.39
CA GLY A 441 -8.96 -42.78 6.93
C GLY A 441 -9.96 -42.32 7.98
N SER A 442 -9.84 -41.12 8.55
CA SER A 442 -10.73 -40.63 9.60
C SER A 442 -12.08 -40.08 9.09
N GLY A 443 -12.23 -39.88 7.78
CA GLY A 443 -13.47 -39.33 7.19
C GLY A 443 -13.74 -37.86 7.54
N ASP A 444 -12.83 -37.19 8.25
CA ASP A 444 -12.92 -35.79 8.71
C ASP A 444 -12.06 -34.82 7.88
N GLY A 445 -11.33 -35.31 6.88
CA GLY A 445 -10.53 -34.49 5.95
C GLY A 445 -9.27 -33.85 6.58
N LEU A 446 -8.91 -34.20 7.82
CA LEU A 446 -7.79 -33.57 8.54
C LEU A 446 -6.49 -34.38 8.42
N LYS A 447 -5.40 -33.70 8.05
CA LYS A 447 -4.02 -34.27 8.05
C LYS A 447 -3.33 -34.18 9.43
N THR A 448 -4.09 -34.16 10.52
CA THR A 448 -3.55 -34.02 11.88
C THR A 448 -3.87 -35.24 12.74
N LYS A 449 -2.86 -35.78 13.44
CA LYS A 449 -3.01 -36.99 14.27
C LYS A 449 -3.38 -36.61 15.71
N PHE A 450 -4.51 -37.10 16.22
CA PHE A 450 -4.86 -36.95 17.63
C PHE A 450 -4.50 -38.23 18.39
N THR A 451 -3.77 -38.09 19.49
CA THR A 451 -3.57 -39.17 20.46
C THR A 451 -4.86 -39.35 21.23
N ALA A 452 -5.45 -40.54 21.19
CA ALA A 452 -6.70 -40.82 21.89
C ALA A 452 -6.54 -40.62 23.41
N CYS A 453 -7.56 -40.02 24.02
CA CYS A 453 -7.69 -39.91 25.47
C CYS A 453 -9.17 -40.00 25.84
N ASN A 454 -9.47 -40.06 27.13
CA ASN A 454 -10.85 -40.08 27.65
C ASN A 454 -10.88 -39.44 29.03
N ASP A 455 -10.79 -38.12 29.06
CA ASP A 455 -10.74 -37.35 30.30
C ASP A 455 -11.74 -36.18 30.26
N VAL A 456 -12.29 -35.85 31.43
CA VAL A 456 -13.27 -34.78 31.57
C VAL A 456 -12.54 -33.47 31.84
N VAL A 457 -12.80 -32.47 31.01
CA VAL A 457 -12.13 -31.17 31.05
C VAL A 457 -13.15 -30.04 31.11
N THR A 458 -12.73 -28.91 31.67
CA THR A 458 -13.46 -27.64 31.66
C THR A 458 -12.56 -26.53 31.11
N ALA A 459 -13.15 -25.42 30.67
CA ALA A 459 -12.39 -24.25 30.29
C ALA A 459 -11.77 -23.57 31.51
N LYS A 460 -10.59 -22.97 31.39
CA LYS A 460 -9.99 -22.15 32.47
C LYS A 460 -10.80 -20.87 32.74
N ILE A 461 -11.34 -20.26 31.68
CA ILE A 461 -12.28 -19.12 31.73
C ILE A 461 -13.40 -19.38 30.74
N GLU A 462 -13.08 -19.41 29.44
CA GLU A 462 -13.94 -19.87 28.36
C GLU A 462 -13.10 -20.29 27.14
N VAL A 463 -13.64 -21.11 26.25
CA VAL A 463 -12.97 -21.51 24.99
C VAL A 463 -13.98 -21.81 23.88
N ASN A 464 -13.68 -21.38 22.66
CA ASN A 464 -14.48 -21.70 21.47
C ASN A 464 -14.30 -23.16 21.05
N LEU A 465 -15.42 -23.85 20.82
CA LEU A 465 -15.48 -25.17 20.21
C LEU A 465 -15.79 -25.03 18.73
N ARG A 466 -14.93 -25.58 17.88
CA ARG A 466 -14.95 -25.40 16.43
C ARG A 466 -15.16 -26.70 15.67
N THR A 467 -15.67 -26.59 14.44
CA THR A 467 -15.83 -27.73 13.52
C THR A 467 -14.51 -28.32 13.05
N LEU A 468 -13.45 -27.52 12.98
CA LEU A 468 -12.10 -27.92 12.60
C LEU A 468 -11.07 -27.34 13.60
N PRO A 469 -9.91 -28.00 13.79
CA PRO A 469 -8.84 -27.52 14.65
C PRO A 469 -8.04 -26.38 13.98
N SER A 470 -8.68 -25.25 13.70
CA SER A 470 -8.07 -24.04 13.15
C SER A 470 -8.76 -22.79 13.67
N VAL A 471 -8.02 -21.69 13.76
CA VAL A 471 -8.57 -20.35 14.05
C VAL A 471 -8.60 -19.44 12.82
N THR A 472 -8.03 -19.88 11.70
CA THR A 472 -7.87 -19.09 10.47
C THR A 472 -8.58 -19.68 9.26
N ASN A 473 -8.93 -20.97 9.29
CA ASN A 473 -9.67 -21.60 8.19
C ASN A 473 -11.15 -21.12 8.23
N PRO A 474 -11.71 -20.59 7.13
CA PRO A 474 -13.09 -20.12 7.07
C PRO A 474 -14.12 -21.22 7.37
N ASP A 475 -13.80 -22.49 7.12
CA ASP A 475 -14.67 -23.64 7.39
C ASP A 475 -14.60 -24.09 8.87
N ALA A 476 -13.68 -23.53 9.67
CA ALA A 476 -13.51 -23.81 11.10
C ALA A 476 -14.46 -22.96 11.97
N ALA A 477 -15.76 -23.04 11.65
CA ALA A 477 -16.83 -22.33 12.33
C ALA A 477 -16.84 -22.61 13.83
N VAL A 478 -17.07 -21.56 14.63
CA VAL A 478 -17.35 -21.70 16.06
C VAL A 478 -18.79 -22.19 16.22
N VAL A 479 -18.93 -23.37 16.81
CA VAL A 479 -20.23 -24.03 17.03
C VAL A 479 -20.76 -23.70 18.43
N ALA A 480 -19.87 -23.61 19.41
CA ALA A 480 -20.22 -23.33 20.80
C ALA A 480 -19.06 -22.67 21.54
N VAL A 481 -19.33 -22.16 22.74
CA VAL A 481 -18.33 -21.68 23.69
C VAL A 481 -18.48 -22.48 24.97
N LEU A 482 -17.41 -23.12 25.41
CA LEU A 482 -17.35 -23.84 26.68
C LEU A 482 -16.88 -22.88 27.77
N LYS A 483 -17.66 -22.68 28.82
CA LYS A 483 -17.31 -21.80 29.95
C LYS A 483 -16.72 -22.57 31.13
N ASN A 484 -15.99 -21.86 31.99
CA ASN A 484 -15.46 -22.44 33.23
C ASN A 484 -16.60 -22.99 34.09
N GLY A 485 -16.46 -24.24 34.53
CA GLY A 485 -17.48 -24.99 35.27
C GLY A 485 -18.34 -25.90 34.38
N GLU A 486 -18.42 -25.64 33.07
CA GLU A 486 -19.02 -26.56 32.11
C GLU A 486 -18.01 -27.63 31.71
N THR A 487 -18.45 -28.87 31.53
CA THR A 487 -17.56 -30.00 31.28
C THR A 487 -17.80 -30.64 29.92
N VAL A 488 -16.72 -31.14 29.32
CA VAL A 488 -16.74 -31.93 28.08
C VAL A 488 -15.81 -33.12 28.19
N THR A 489 -16.08 -34.15 27.41
CA THR A 489 -15.18 -35.30 27.32
C THR A 489 -14.14 -35.04 26.23
N ARG A 490 -12.87 -35.00 26.61
CA ARG A 490 -11.76 -34.91 25.65
C ARG A 490 -11.43 -36.31 25.14
N THR A 491 -11.59 -36.50 23.84
CA THR A 491 -11.45 -37.79 23.14
C THR A 491 -10.16 -37.92 22.36
N GLY A 492 -9.41 -36.82 22.21
CA GLY A 492 -8.08 -36.84 21.66
C GLY A 492 -7.32 -35.55 21.89
N ILE A 493 -5.99 -35.65 21.92
CA ILE A 493 -5.09 -34.51 22.06
C ILE A 493 -4.09 -34.58 20.91
N ASN A 494 -4.03 -33.50 20.16
CA ASN A 494 -2.93 -33.24 19.27
C ASN A 494 -1.97 -32.29 20.01
N THR A 495 -0.95 -32.87 20.63
CA THR A 495 0.08 -32.12 21.34
C THR A 495 0.95 -31.29 20.41
N ASP A 496 0.99 -31.66 19.13
CA ASP A 496 1.83 -31.01 18.14
C ASP A 496 1.26 -29.63 17.77
N TYR A 497 -0.03 -29.57 17.47
CA TYR A 497 -0.70 -28.34 17.05
C TYR A 497 -1.47 -27.66 18.19
N GLY A 498 -1.43 -28.22 19.42
CA GLY A 498 -2.07 -27.63 20.59
C GLY A 498 -3.59 -27.68 20.57
N TRP A 499 -4.16 -28.70 19.92
CA TRP A 499 -5.61 -28.88 19.79
C TRP A 499 -6.11 -30.10 20.55
N SER A 500 -7.26 -29.94 21.20
CA SER A 500 -8.02 -31.02 21.80
C SER A 500 -9.22 -31.32 20.91
N ARG A 501 -9.45 -32.60 20.64
CA ARG A 501 -10.71 -33.11 20.11
C ARG A 501 -11.61 -33.47 21.28
N VAL A 502 -12.82 -32.92 21.30
CA VAL A 502 -13.78 -33.07 22.39
C VAL A 502 -15.12 -33.56 21.85
N ASP A 503 -15.83 -34.32 22.68
CA ASP A 503 -17.26 -34.61 22.48
C ASP A 503 -18.07 -33.57 23.26
N TYR A 504 -18.90 -32.82 22.53
CA TYR A 504 -19.83 -31.83 23.07
C TYR A 504 -21.23 -32.15 22.56
N ASN A 505 -22.12 -32.58 23.46
CA ASN A 505 -23.49 -32.99 23.14
C ASN A 505 -23.58 -34.05 22.02
N GLY A 506 -22.63 -34.99 21.96
CA GLY A 506 -22.57 -36.03 20.93
C GLY A 506 -22.00 -35.56 19.59
N GLN A 507 -21.51 -34.32 19.50
CA GLN A 507 -20.79 -33.78 18.35
C GLN A 507 -19.29 -33.73 18.63
N THR A 508 -18.50 -34.18 17.66
CA THR A 508 -17.04 -34.01 17.69
C THR A 508 -16.68 -32.58 17.32
N LEU A 509 -16.03 -31.85 18.23
CA LEU A 509 -15.55 -30.49 18.05
C LEU A 509 -14.07 -30.36 18.48
N TYR A 510 -13.47 -29.22 18.17
CA TYR A 510 -12.06 -28.94 18.44
C TYR A 510 -11.87 -27.62 19.19
N CYS A 511 -10.94 -27.60 20.13
CA CYS A 511 -10.58 -26.40 20.89
C CYS A 511 -9.10 -26.36 21.24
N VAL A 512 -8.60 -25.17 21.57
CA VAL A 512 -7.19 -24.98 21.93
C VAL A 512 -6.90 -25.61 23.29
N SER A 513 -5.98 -26.58 23.33
CA SER A 513 -5.71 -27.39 24.53
C SER A 513 -5.23 -26.58 25.72
N SER A 514 -4.52 -25.46 25.50
CA SER A 514 -3.95 -24.63 26.57
C SER A 514 -5.02 -23.89 27.39
N TYR A 515 -6.24 -23.75 26.86
CA TYR A 515 -7.38 -23.13 27.56
C TYR A 515 -8.21 -24.13 28.37
N LEU A 516 -7.87 -25.41 28.33
CA LEU A 516 -8.52 -26.44 29.13
C LEU A 516 -7.76 -26.72 30.42
N THR A 517 -8.49 -27.20 31.41
CA THR A 517 -7.97 -27.81 32.63
C THR A 517 -8.79 -29.06 32.94
N SER A 518 -8.23 -30.00 33.70
CA SER A 518 -9.00 -31.13 34.22
C SER A 518 -10.19 -30.61 35.03
N ALA A 519 -11.38 -31.13 34.77
CA ALA A 519 -12.54 -30.87 35.61
C ALA A 519 -12.32 -31.58 36.95
N GLN A 520 -12.44 -30.85 38.07
CA GLN A 520 -12.38 -31.44 39.41
C GLN A 520 -13.68 -32.11 39.79
#